data_AF-A0A937V5E2-F1
#
_entry.id   AF-A0A937V5E2-F1
#
_cell.length_a   1.000
_cell.length_b   1.000
_cell.length_c   1.000
_cell.angle_alpha   90.00
_cell.angle_beta   90.00
_cell.angle_gamma   90.00
#
_symmetry.space_group_name_H-M   'P 1'
#
loop_
_entity.id
_entity.type
_entity.pdbx_description
1 polymer ?
#
loop_
_entity_poly.entity_id
_entity_poly.type
_entity_poly.pdbx_seq_one_letter_code
_entity_poly.pdbx_strand_id
1 'polypeptide(L)'
;MMNQLGLSPQKPLWRAFQKNAERVAIWIKEEYPQIRALAQRQKADIFFGDEAGVRSNFHSGKTWAIHGRTPIVSTTGARFGCNMVSAISPRGAMRFMLVEGKITGDVFVDFLKRLIHNWPRPVFLIIDGHPVHKSMAVSRFVASTEGRLRLFYLPPYSPELNPDEQVWNHLKHHGIGKQPITGPDHLKRLVLSHLRKLQKLPSLVRSFFTMPETAYAAIQ
;
A
#
# COMPACT_ATOMS: atom_id res chain seq x y z
N MET A 1 -32.83 -18.04 -9.64
CA MET A 1 -32.77 -17.76 -11.09
C MET A 1 -31.35 -17.48 -11.60
N MET A 2 -30.47 -16.73 -10.89
CA MET A 2 -29.07 -16.48 -11.36
C MET A 2 -28.08 -17.67 -11.21
N ASN A 3 -28.24 -18.54 -10.20
CA ASN A 3 -27.34 -19.69 -9.97
C ASN A 3 -27.50 -20.85 -10.97
N GLN A 4 -28.60 -20.89 -11.74
CA GLN A 4 -28.82 -21.92 -12.77
C GLN A 4 -28.07 -21.61 -14.08
N LEU A 5 -27.48 -20.42 -14.21
CA LEU A 5 -26.73 -19.97 -15.39
C LEU A 5 -25.21 -20.01 -15.18
N GLY A 6 -24.72 -20.58 -14.07
CA GLY A 6 -23.28 -20.64 -13.78
C GLY A 6 -22.62 -19.29 -13.45
N LEU A 7 -23.40 -18.24 -13.22
CA LEU A 7 -22.90 -16.89 -12.96
C LEU A 7 -22.80 -16.62 -11.46
N SER A 8 -21.58 -16.47 -10.96
CA SER A 8 -21.29 -16.01 -9.60
C SER A 8 -21.13 -14.49 -9.57
N PRO A 9 -21.48 -13.80 -8.48
CA PRO A 9 -21.19 -12.38 -8.32
C PRO A 9 -19.67 -12.16 -8.23
N GLN A 10 -19.06 -11.90 -9.37
CA GLN A 10 -17.66 -11.51 -9.49
C GLN A 10 -17.54 -10.00 -9.28
N LYS A 11 -16.60 -9.56 -8.44
CA LYS A 11 -16.21 -8.15 -8.44
C LYS A 11 -15.51 -7.89 -9.79
N PRO A 12 -15.94 -6.89 -10.58
CA PRO A 12 -15.20 -6.52 -11.76
C PRO A 12 -13.80 -6.07 -11.34
N LEU A 13 -12.78 -6.79 -11.78
CA LEU A 13 -11.42 -6.29 -11.81
C LEU A 13 -11.41 -5.16 -12.84
N TRP A 14 -11.36 -3.92 -12.39
CA TRP A 14 -11.08 -2.77 -13.25
C TRP A 14 -9.64 -2.89 -13.74
N ARG A 15 -9.45 -3.69 -14.80
CA ARG A 15 -8.20 -3.81 -15.53
C ARG A 15 -8.08 -2.56 -16.39
N ALA A 16 -7.25 -1.60 -15.98
CA ALA A 16 -6.90 -0.48 -16.83
C ALA A 16 -6.33 -1.04 -18.14
N PHE A 17 -6.92 -0.60 -19.25
CA PHE A 17 -6.84 -1.18 -20.59
C PHE A 17 -5.46 -1.03 -21.29
N GLN A 18 -4.42 -0.66 -20.56
CA GLN A 18 -3.06 -0.46 -21.07
C GLN A 18 -2.01 -1.00 -20.08
N LYS A 19 -2.05 -2.30 -19.79
CA LYS A 19 -0.83 -2.95 -19.25
C LYS A 19 0.20 -2.98 -20.37
N ASN A 20 1.29 -2.24 -20.22
CA ASN A 20 2.47 -2.47 -21.05
C ASN A 20 3.15 -3.76 -20.56
N ALA A 21 2.66 -4.90 -21.06
CA ALA A 21 3.12 -6.23 -20.66
C ALA A 21 4.63 -6.41 -20.89
N GLU A 22 5.18 -5.76 -21.91
CA GLU A 22 6.62 -5.73 -22.19
C GLU A 22 7.37 -5.02 -21.06
N ARG A 23 6.88 -3.85 -20.61
CA ARG A 23 7.51 -3.12 -19.50
C ARG A 23 7.46 -3.89 -18.19
N VAL A 24 6.35 -4.58 -17.92
CA VAL A 24 6.23 -5.49 -16.77
C VAL A 24 7.23 -6.64 -16.87
N ALA A 25 7.38 -7.23 -18.06
CA ALA A 25 8.34 -8.30 -18.28
C ALA A 25 9.79 -7.82 -18.08
N ILE A 26 10.15 -6.65 -18.60
CA ILE A 26 11.47 -6.02 -18.41
C ILE A 26 11.72 -5.77 -16.92
N TRP A 27 10.74 -5.25 -16.19
CA TRP A 27 10.87 -5.02 -14.76
C TRP A 27 11.19 -6.32 -13.99
N ILE A 28 10.41 -7.37 -14.25
CA ILE A 28 10.54 -8.65 -13.55
C ILE A 28 11.84 -9.38 -13.93
N LYS A 29 12.20 -9.37 -15.22
CA LYS A 29 13.33 -10.16 -15.75
C LYS A 29 14.68 -9.46 -15.63
N GLU A 30 14.70 -8.13 -15.62
CA GLU A 30 15.95 -7.36 -15.73
C GLU A 30 16.10 -6.35 -14.59
N GLU A 31 15.20 -5.38 -14.47
CA GLU A 31 15.41 -4.23 -13.59
C GLU A 31 15.37 -4.61 -12.10
N TYR A 32 14.34 -5.35 -11.67
CA TYR A 32 14.23 -5.76 -10.28
C TYR A 32 15.39 -6.70 -9.86
N PRO A 33 15.79 -7.72 -10.66
CA PRO A 33 16.99 -8.49 -10.38
C PRO A 33 18.26 -7.65 -10.24
N GLN A 34 18.44 -6.61 -11.07
CA GLN A 34 19.58 -5.69 -10.95
C GLN A 34 19.53 -4.88 -9.65
N ILE A 35 18.35 -4.36 -9.28
CA ILE A 35 18.13 -3.66 -8.02
C ILE A 35 18.44 -4.59 -6.84
N ARG A 36 17.98 -5.84 -6.90
CA ARG A 36 18.25 -6.87 -5.88
C ARG A 36 19.73 -7.16 -5.74
N ALA A 37 20.44 -7.37 -6.85
CA ALA A 37 21.88 -7.58 -6.85
C ALA A 37 22.65 -6.37 -6.30
N LEU A 38 22.22 -5.15 -6.63
CA LEU A 38 22.78 -3.93 -6.07
C LEU A 38 22.54 -3.82 -4.56
N ALA A 39 21.32 -4.11 -4.10
CA ALA A 39 20.96 -4.09 -2.69
C ALA A 39 21.80 -5.11 -1.90
N GLN A 40 21.99 -6.31 -2.45
CA GLN A 40 22.84 -7.33 -1.83
C GLN A 40 24.29 -6.86 -1.71
N ARG A 41 24.87 -6.30 -2.78
CA ARG A 41 26.24 -5.74 -2.77
C ARG A 41 26.42 -4.62 -1.75
N GLN A 42 25.44 -3.71 -1.66
CA GLN A 42 25.48 -2.57 -0.72
C GLN A 42 24.94 -2.90 0.67
N LYS A 43 24.58 -4.17 0.91
CA LYS A 43 23.92 -4.59 2.15
C LYS A 43 22.67 -3.73 2.45
N ALA A 44 21.94 -3.27 1.44
CA ALA A 44 20.71 -2.52 1.59
C ALA A 44 19.50 -3.44 1.82
N ASP A 45 18.48 -2.91 2.49
CA ASP A 45 17.17 -3.55 2.60
C ASP A 45 16.19 -2.93 1.60
N ILE A 46 15.47 -3.80 0.90
CA ILE A 46 14.46 -3.38 -0.08
C ILE A 46 13.13 -3.22 0.62
N PHE A 47 12.50 -2.07 0.38
CA PHE A 47 11.14 -1.76 0.77
C PHE A 47 10.32 -1.44 -0.48
N PHE A 48 9.06 -1.80 -0.45
CA PHE A 48 8.03 -1.37 -1.39
C PHE A 48 7.09 -0.45 -0.64
N GLY A 49 6.79 0.73 -1.20
CA GLY A 49 5.89 1.68 -0.58
C GLY A 49 4.78 2.13 -1.52
N ASP A 50 3.71 2.62 -0.91
CA ASP A 50 2.53 3.12 -1.58
C ASP A 50 1.78 4.14 -0.71
N GLU A 51 0.85 4.85 -1.32
CA GLU A 51 0.00 5.85 -0.70
C GLU A 51 -1.49 5.52 -0.85
N ALA A 52 -2.22 5.56 0.26
CA ALA A 52 -3.65 5.32 0.25
C ALA A 52 -4.44 6.40 0.98
N GLY A 53 -5.68 6.59 0.52
CA GLY A 53 -6.69 7.37 1.22
C GLY A 53 -7.86 6.49 1.62
N VAL A 54 -8.25 6.53 2.89
CA VAL A 54 -9.51 5.96 3.37
C VAL A 54 -10.49 7.09 3.65
N ARG A 55 -11.75 6.94 3.20
CA ARG A 55 -12.84 7.89 3.42
C ARG A 55 -14.00 7.24 4.18
N SER A 56 -14.80 8.05 4.86
CA SER A 56 -15.95 7.60 5.67
C SER A 56 -17.04 6.86 4.88
N ASN A 57 -17.06 7.00 3.55
CA ASN A 57 -18.00 6.30 2.67
C ASN A 57 -17.49 4.94 2.15
N PHE A 58 -16.31 4.46 2.58
CA PHE A 58 -15.82 3.12 2.24
C PHE A 58 -16.58 2.04 3.04
N HIS A 59 -17.81 1.75 2.64
CA HIS A 59 -18.55 0.58 3.12
C HIS A 59 -18.30 -0.59 2.17
N SER A 60 -17.37 -1.49 2.52
CA SER A 60 -17.23 -2.79 1.85
C SER A 60 -18.03 -3.85 2.60
N GLY A 61 -19.34 -3.87 2.41
CA GLY A 61 -20.19 -4.91 2.97
C GLY A 61 -21.54 -4.97 2.26
N LYS A 62 -21.84 -6.11 1.62
CA LYS A 62 -23.23 -6.54 1.45
C LYS A 62 -23.68 -7.03 2.83
N THR A 63 -24.58 -6.31 3.47
CA THR A 63 -25.18 -6.75 4.74
C THR A 63 -26.37 -7.65 4.38
N TRP A 64 -26.34 -8.91 4.81
CA TRP A 64 -27.53 -9.78 4.75
C TRP A 64 -28.52 -9.30 5.80
N ALA A 65 -29.69 -8.84 5.37
CA ALA A 65 -30.78 -8.45 6.25
C ALA A 65 -31.90 -9.50 6.16
N ILE A 66 -32.61 -9.74 7.27
CA ILE A 66 -33.83 -10.53 7.30
C ILE A 66 -34.85 -9.84 6.38
N HIS A 67 -35.53 -10.59 5.50
CA HIS A 67 -36.59 -10.06 4.63
C HIS A 67 -37.55 -9.19 5.45
N GLY A 68 -37.65 -7.90 5.12
CA GLY A 68 -38.58 -6.96 5.74
C GLY A 68 -38.03 -6.07 6.87
N ARG A 69 -36.74 -6.12 7.23
CA ARG A 69 -36.12 -5.15 8.17
C ARG A 69 -34.83 -4.57 7.60
N THR A 70 -34.88 -3.35 7.07
CA THR A 70 -33.70 -2.59 6.65
C THR A 70 -32.98 -2.06 7.91
N PRO A 71 -31.73 -2.48 8.21
CA PRO A 71 -30.99 -1.86 9.30
C PRO A 71 -30.66 -0.41 8.93
N ILE A 72 -31.17 0.52 9.74
CA ILE A 72 -30.80 1.94 9.64
C ILE A 72 -29.41 2.07 10.28
N VAL A 73 -28.36 2.13 9.46
CA VAL A 73 -27.04 2.53 9.92
C VAL A 73 -26.99 4.05 9.89
N SER A 74 -27.10 4.69 11.06
CA SER A 74 -26.88 6.13 11.21
C SER A 74 -25.40 6.44 10.98
N THR A 75 -25.07 6.91 9.79
CA THR A 75 -23.75 7.50 9.50
C THR A 75 -23.87 9.01 9.50
N THR A 76 -22.94 9.70 10.14
CA THR A 76 -22.85 11.16 10.07
C THR A 76 -22.58 11.57 8.62
N GLY A 77 -23.41 12.42 8.02
CA GLY A 77 -23.28 12.90 6.63
C GLY A 77 -21.99 13.68 6.31
N ALA A 78 -21.09 13.86 7.29
CA ALA A 78 -19.79 14.48 7.12
C ALA A 78 -18.82 13.57 6.35
N ARG A 79 -18.23 14.10 5.27
CA ARG A 79 -17.15 13.43 4.52
C ARG A 79 -15.82 13.70 5.21
N PHE A 80 -15.30 12.72 5.91
CA PHE A 80 -13.95 12.76 6.49
C PHE A 80 -13.10 11.61 5.94
N GLY A 81 -11.79 11.81 5.91
CA GLY A 81 -10.85 10.81 5.41
C GLY A 81 -9.50 10.91 6.09
N CYS A 82 -8.73 9.84 5.97
CA CYS A 82 -7.37 9.71 6.47
C CYS A 82 -6.50 9.27 5.30
N ASN A 83 -5.47 10.04 5.01
CA ASN A 83 -4.42 9.62 4.08
C ASN A 83 -3.32 8.93 4.86
N MET A 84 -2.56 8.08 4.17
CA MET A 84 -1.51 7.29 4.78
C MET A 84 -0.48 6.88 3.72
N VAL A 85 0.74 6.67 4.20
CA VAL A 85 1.85 6.12 3.43
C VAL A 85 2.36 4.89 4.18
N SER A 86 2.66 3.81 3.47
CA SER A 86 3.39 2.68 4.03
C SER A 86 4.58 2.27 3.19
N ALA A 87 5.45 1.50 3.84
CA ALA A 87 6.50 0.77 3.18
C ALA A 87 6.70 -0.59 3.88
N ILE A 88 6.69 -1.67 3.12
CA ILE A 88 6.92 -3.04 3.60
C ILE A 88 8.13 -3.67 2.93
N SER A 89 8.79 -4.58 3.64
CA SER A 89 9.91 -5.36 3.12
C SER A 89 9.55 -6.83 2.99
N PRO A 90 10.20 -7.58 2.08
CA PRO A 90 10.00 -9.01 1.97
C PRO A 90 10.53 -9.79 3.20
N ARG A 91 11.23 -9.13 4.13
CA ARG A 91 11.61 -9.68 5.45
C ARG A 91 10.50 -9.55 6.49
N GLY A 92 9.39 -8.90 6.17
CA GLY A 92 8.25 -8.70 7.06
C GLY A 92 8.31 -7.40 7.88
N ALA A 93 9.30 -6.54 7.66
CA ALA A 93 9.32 -5.21 8.28
C ALA A 93 8.31 -4.29 7.60
N MET A 94 7.69 -3.40 8.38
CA MET A 94 6.72 -2.41 7.93
C MET A 94 6.96 -1.07 8.64
N ARG A 95 6.91 0.03 7.90
CA ARG A 95 6.79 1.39 8.43
C ARG A 95 5.61 2.08 7.77
N PHE A 96 4.93 2.94 8.50
CA PHE A 96 3.79 3.70 7.98
C PHE A 96 3.69 5.06 8.66
N MET A 97 2.95 5.96 8.03
CA MET A 97 2.62 7.28 8.55
C MET A 97 1.19 7.66 8.17
N LEU A 98 0.41 8.14 9.13
CA LEU A 98 -0.85 8.79 8.83
C LEU A 98 -0.60 10.25 8.46
N VAL A 99 -1.34 10.72 7.46
CA VAL A 99 -1.23 12.07 6.92
C VAL A 99 -2.57 12.77 7.05
N GLU A 100 -2.52 13.97 7.61
CA GLU A 100 -3.64 14.89 7.61
C GLU A 100 -3.59 15.74 6.33
N GLY A 101 -4.68 15.76 5.57
CA GLY A 101 -4.70 16.46 4.29
C GLY A 101 -3.94 15.72 3.19
N LYS A 102 -3.44 16.45 2.18
CA LYS A 102 -2.83 15.88 0.97
C LYS A 102 -1.39 15.43 1.23
N ILE A 103 -0.96 14.38 0.53
CA ILE A 103 0.42 13.91 0.53
C ILE A 103 1.19 14.78 -0.48
N THR A 104 1.93 15.76 0.03
CA THR A 104 2.82 16.64 -0.75
C THR A 104 4.24 16.08 -0.77
N GLY A 105 5.13 16.68 -1.57
CA GLY A 105 6.55 16.31 -1.58
C GLY A 105 7.20 16.41 -0.19
N ASP A 106 6.90 17.47 0.56
CA ASP A 106 7.45 17.67 1.91
C ASP A 106 6.92 16.65 2.91
N VAL A 107 5.61 16.33 2.84
CA VAL A 107 5.02 15.27 3.66
C VAL A 107 5.64 13.92 3.33
N PHE A 108 5.88 13.63 2.05
CA PHE A 108 6.56 12.41 1.65
C PHE A 108 8.01 12.39 2.14
N VAL A 109 8.74 13.50 2.12
CA VAL A 109 10.07 13.63 2.72
C VAL A 109 10.04 13.31 4.22
N ASP A 110 9.03 13.76 4.97
CA ASP A 110 8.90 13.41 6.38
C ASP A 110 8.64 11.92 6.61
N PHE A 111 7.89 11.27 5.71
CA PHE A 111 7.79 9.82 5.70
C PHE A 111 9.15 9.16 5.43
N LEU A 112 9.92 9.62 4.44
CA LEU A 112 11.23 9.07 4.10
C LEU A 112 12.24 9.22 5.25
N LYS A 113 12.26 10.37 5.95
CA LYS A 113 13.04 10.57 7.18
C LYS A 113 12.65 9.52 8.22
N ARG A 114 11.35 9.34 8.45
CA ARG A 114 10.83 8.32 9.38
C ARG A 114 11.15 6.91 8.91
N LEU A 115 11.22 6.64 7.61
CA LEU A 115 11.53 5.32 7.07
C LEU A 115 12.96 4.91 7.43
N ILE A 116 13.92 5.81 7.23
CA ILE A 116 15.35 5.53 7.45
C ILE A 116 15.83 5.77 8.89
N HIS A 117 15.04 6.48 9.70
CA HIS A 117 15.39 6.79 11.09
C HIS A 117 15.58 5.51 11.92
N ASN A 118 16.74 5.37 12.56
CA ASN A 118 17.17 4.18 13.29
C ASN A 118 17.08 2.86 12.49
N TRP A 119 17.04 2.93 11.16
CA TRP A 119 17.18 1.74 10.32
C TRP A 119 18.69 1.44 10.15
N PRO A 120 19.16 0.21 10.42
CA PRO A 120 20.58 -0.09 10.53
C PRO A 120 21.31 -0.15 9.17
N ARG A 121 20.57 -0.34 8.07
CA ARG A 121 21.12 -0.59 6.73
C ARG A 121 20.66 0.51 5.76
N PRO A 122 21.29 0.68 4.59
CA PRO A 122 20.71 1.52 3.54
C PRO A 122 19.33 0.99 3.13
N VAL A 123 18.44 1.89 2.73
CA VAL A 123 17.07 1.57 2.29
C VAL A 123 16.95 1.80 0.80
N PHE A 124 16.55 0.76 0.07
CA PHE A 124 16.14 0.87 -1.32
C PHE A 124 14.62 0.84 -1.34
N LEU A 125 13.99 1.98 -1.61
CA LEU A 125 12.54 2.11 -1.64
C LEU A 125 12.04 2.06 -3.08
N ILE A 126 11.19 1.09 -3.38
CA ILE A 126 10.48 0.93 -4.65
C ILE A 126 9.07 1.50 -4.47
N ILE A 127 8.69 2.44 -5.33
CA ILE A 127 7.40 3.16 -5.29
C ILE A 127 6.82 3.30 -6.69
N ASP A 128 5.57 3.77 -6.80
CA ASP A 128 4.97 4.02 -8.10
C ASP A 128 5.57 5.26 -8.80
N GLY A 129 5.07 5.58 -9.99
CA GLY A 129 5.56 6.71 -10.78
C GLY A 129 5.03 8.09 -10.37
N HIS A 130 4.32 8.24 -9.24
CA HIS A 130 3.55 9.44 -8.92
C HIS A 130 4.43 10.70 -8.86
N PRO A 131 3.98 11.86 -9.42
CA PRO A 131 4.81 13.06 -9.51
C PRO A 131 5.35 13.59 -8.18
N VAL A 132 4.64 13.35 -7.07
CA VAL A 132 5.08 13.75 -5.71
C VAL A 132 6.45 13.14 -5.37
N HIS A 133 6.67 11.87 -5.73
CA HIS A 133 7.91 11.15 -5.50
C HIS A 133 9.10 11.72 -6.29
N LYS A 134 8.81 12.42 -7.39
CA LYS A 134 9.80 13.04 -8.28
C LYS A 134 9.95 14.54 -8.04
N SER A 135 9.35 15.07 -6.98
CA SER A 135 9.44 16.48 -6.63
C SER A 135 10.87 16.87 -6.24
N MET A 136 11.22 18.14 -6.49
CA MET A 136 12.53 18.71 -6.15
C MET A 136 12.91 18.47 -4.68
N ALA A 137 11.94 18.61 -3.76
CA ALA A 137 12.14 18.38 -2.34
C ALA A 137 12.59 16.94 -2.05
N VAL A 138 11.92 15.96 -2.66
CA VAL A 138 12.26 14.54 -2.52
C VAL A 138 13.63 14.24 -3.13
N SER A 139 13.90 14.72 -4.34
CA SER A 139 15.21 14.53 -4.99
C SER A 139 16.35 15.11 -4.17
N ARG A 140 16.19 16.32 -3.62
CA ARG A 140 17.19 16.96 -2.73
C ARG A 140 17.41 16.16 -1.45
N PHE A 141 16.33 15.71 -0.81
CA PHE A 141 16.45 14.91 0.41
C PHE A 141 17.16 13.58 0.15
N VAL A 142 16.76 12.84 -0.90
CA VAL A 142 17.41 11.56 -1.27
C VAL A 142 18.90 11.77 -1.54
N ALA A 143 19.27 12.82 -2.28
CA ALA A 143 20.68 13.15 -2.53
C ALA A 143 21.44 13.45 -1.23
N SER A 144 20.84 14.18 -0.28
CA SER A 144 21.46 14.48 1.02
C SER A 144 21.65 13.25 1.93
N THR A 145 21.07 12.09 1.59
CA THR A 145 21.25 10.88 2.37
C THR A 145 22.54 10.12 2.04
N GLU A 146 23.31 10.57 1.04
CA GLU A 146 24.60 9.99 0.65
C GLU A 146 24.52 8.47 0.38
N GLY A 147 23.42 8.04 -0.23
CA GLY A 147 23.16 6.64 -0.57
C GLY A 147 22.54 5.80 0.54
N ARG A 148 22.27 6.38 1.73
CA ARG A 148 21.48 5.72 2.79
C ARG A 148 20.04 5.48 2.36
N LEU A 149 19.50 6.30 1.46
CA LEU A 149 18.21 6.10 0.80
C LEU A 149 18.40 6.15 -0.70
N ARG A 150 17.79 5.20 -1.43
CA ARG A 150 17.67 5.23 -2.88
C ARG A 150 16.24 4.92 -3.29
N LEU A 151 15.74 5.66 -4.28
CA LEU A 151 14.39 5.44 -4.84
C LEU A 151 14.48 4.71 -6.18
N PHE A 152 13.59 3.76 -6.37
CA PHE A 152 13.36 3.05 -7.61
C PHE A 152 11.86 3.11 -7.93
N TYR A 153 11.52 3.04 -9.22
CA TYR A 153 10.15 3.29 -9.67
C TYR A 153 9.59 2.08 -10.39
N LEU A 154 8.40 1.65 -9.99
CA LEU A 154 7.65 0.62 -10.68
C LEU A 154 7.29 1.08 -12.11
N PRO A 155 7.04 0.11 -13.02
CA PRO A 155 6.41 0.39 -14.28
C PRO A 155 5.12 1.21 -14.11
N PRO A 156 4.87 2.21 -14.98
CA PRO A 156 3.61 2.94 -14.95
C PRO A 156 2.40 2.01 -15.01
N TYR A 157 1.32 2.39 -14.31
CA TYR A 157 0.04 1.69 -14.33
C TYR A 157 0.09 0.19 -13.94
N SER A 158 1.07 -0.20 -13.10
CA SER A 158 1.26 -1.59 -12.66
C SER A 158 1.17 -1.75 -11.13
N PRO A 159 0.08 -1.31 -10.48
CA PRO A 159 -0.07 -1.41 -9.02
C PRO A 159 -0.04 -2.85 -8.51
N GLU A 160 -0.44 -3.84 -9.33
CA GLU A 160 -0.40 -5.26 -8.98
C GLU A 160 1.02 -5.79 -8.68
N LEU A 161 2.05 -5.10 -9.17
CA LEU A 161 3.44 -5.44 -8.89
C LEU A 161 3.91 -4.95 -7.53
N ASN A 162 3.12 -4.10 -6.85
CA ASN A 162 3.44 -3.53 -5.57
C ASN A 162 2.85 -4.39 -4.42
N PRO A 163 3.67 -5.07 -3.62
CA PRO A 163 3.19 -5.82 -2.46
C PRO A 163 2.50 -4.93 -1.41
N ASP A 164 2.85 -3.65 -1.34
CA ASP A 164 2.30 -2.72 -0.33
C ASP A 164 0.80 -2.45 -0.54
N GLU A 165 0.27 -2.63 -1.76
CA GLU A 165 -1.17 -2.60 -2.05
C GLU A 165 -1.97 -3.59 -1.17
N GLN A 166 -1.34 -4.68 -0.74
CA GLN A 166 -1.95 -5.67 0.13
C GLN A 166 -2.16 -5.15 1.56
N VAL A 167 -1.39 -4.16 2.01
CA VAL A 167 -1.64 -3.45 3.27
C VAL A 167 -3.02 -2.79 3.21
N TRP A 168 -3.33 -2.13 2.09
CA TRP A 168 -4.61 -1.44 1.89
C TRP A 168 -5.76 -2.41 1.71
N ASN A 169 -5.56 -3.47 0.94
CA ASN A 169 -6.57 -4.52 0.79
C ASN A 169 -6.89 -5.15 2.15
N HIS A 170 -5.88 -5.43 2.97
CA HIS A 170 -6.08 -5.98 4.32
C HIS A 170 -6.77 -4.96 5.25
N LEU A 171 -6.41 -3.68 5.18
CA LEU A 171 -7.07 -2.60 5.95
C LEU A 171 -8.55 -2.47 5.59
N LYS A 172 -8.90 -2.43 4.30
CA LYS A 172 -10.28 -2.27 3.83
C LYS A 172 -11.16 -3.44 4.26
N HIS A 173 -10.68 -4.68 4.10
CA HIS A 173 -11.48 -5.88 4.38
C HIS A 173 -11.54 -6.26 5.87
N HIS A 174 -10.48 -6.01 6.64
CA HIS A 174 -10.38 -6.48 8.03
C HIS A 174 -10.32 -5.36 9.08
N GLY A 175 -9.89 -4.16 8.71
CA GLY A 175 -9.73 -3.04 9.64
C GLY A 175 -10.94 -2.09 9.69
N ILE A 176 -11.71 -1.98 8.60
CA ILE A 176 -12.73 -0.92 8.44
C ILE A 176 -14.08 -1.46 7.97
N GLY A 177 -14.11 -2.50 7.13
CA GLY A 177 -15.32 -2.96 6.43
C GLY A 177 -16.46 -3.53 7.29
N LYS A 178 -16.34 -3.62 8.62
CA LYS A 178 -17.35 -4.25 9.50
C LYS A 178 -17.86 -3.39 10.66
N GLN A 179 -17.31 -2.19 10.89
CA GLN A 179 -17.66 -1.37 12.06
C GLN A 179 -18.29 -0.04 11.66
N PRO A 180 -19.34 0.43 12.35
CA PRO A 180 -19.92 1.74 12.09
C PRO A 180 -18.91 2.82 12.48
N ILE A 181 -18.52 3.64 11.50
CA ILE A 181 -17.59 4.74 11.70
C ILE A 181 -18.39 5.94 12.23
N THR A 182 -18.11 6.31 13.49
CA THR A 182 -18.88 7.35 14.20
C THR A 182 -18.31 8.76 14.04
N GLY A 183 -17.12 8.91 13.47
CA GLY A 183 -16.46 10.21 13.26
C GLY A 183 -15.01 10.12 12.78
N PRO A 184 -14.37 11.26 12.47
CA PRO A 184 -12.99 11.33 11.95
C PRO A 184 -11.95 10.72 12.89
N ASP A 185 -12.03 11.01 14.18
CA ASP A 185 -11.07 10.49 15.16
C ASP A 185 -11.23 8.99 15.37
N HIS A 186 -12.47 8.50 15.31
CA HIS A 186 -12.73 7.07 15.35
C HIS A 186 -12.12 6.37 14.13
N LEU A 187 -12.29 6.91 12.92
CA LEU A 187 -11.66 6.37 11.71
C LEU A 187 -10.13 6.35 11.84
N LYS A 188 -9.52 7.47 12.22
CA LYS A 188 -8.06 7.55 12.43
C LYS A 188 -7.58 6.49 13.43
N ARG A 189 -8.30 6.30 14.54
CA ARG A 189 -7.97 5.30 15.56
C ARG A 189 -8.05 3.87 15.04
N LEU A 190 -9.09 3.54 14.26
CA LEU A 190 -9.24 2.21 13.65
C LEU A 190 -8.11 1.91 12.68
N VAL A 191 -7.82 2.85 11.77
CA VAL A 191 -6.72 2.74 10.82
C VAL A 191 -5.40 2.56 11.57
N LEU A 192 -5.11 3.44 12.53
CA LEU A 192 -3.87 3.40 13.30
C LEU A 192 -3.71 2.07 14.06
N SER A 193 -4.76 1.60 14.72
CA SER A 193 -4.77 0.33 15.45
C SER A 193 -4.47 -0.84 14.52
N HIS A 194 -5.12 -0.87 13.35
CA HIS A 194 -4.93 -1.94 12.37
C HIS A 194 -3.53 -1.94 11.77
N LEU A 195 -3.00 -0.79 11.37
CA LEU A 195 -1.63 -0.67 10.85
C LEU A 195 -0.58 -1.04 11.90
N ARG A 196 -0.79 -0.65 13.17
CA ARG A 196 0.07 -1.08 14.29
C ARG A 196 0.00 -2.60 14.51
N LYS A 197 -1.16 -3.21 14.32
CA LYS A 197 -1.31 -4.67 14.39
C LYS A 197 -0.56 -5.34 13.25
N LEU A 198 -0.72 -4.86 12.02
CA LEU A 198 0.02 -5.36 10.85
C LEU A 198 1.54 -5.26 11.03
N GLN A 199 2.02 -4.13 11.54
CA GLN A 199 3.45 -3.92 11.83
C GLN A 199 4.03 -4.95 12.81
N LYS A 200 3.19 -5.53 13.68
CA LYS A 200 3.58 -6.58 14.65
C LYS A 200 3.42 -8.01 14.10
N LEU A 201 3.00 -8.17 12.84
CA LEU A 201 2.72 -9.47 12.20
C LEU A 201 3.64 -9.68 10.98
N PRO A 202 4.95 -9.92 11.18
CA PRO A 202 5.90 -10.05 10.07
C PRO A 202 5.63 -11.27 9.16
N SER A 203 4.98 -12.32 9.67
CA SER A 203 4.52 -13.44 8.82
C SER A 203 3.45 -13.00 7.82
N LEU A 204 2.50 -12.17 8.25
CA LEU A 204 1.45 -11.64 7.39
C LEU A 204 2.04 -10.69 6.34
N VAL A 205 2.94 -9.78 6.74
CA VAL A 205 3.63 -8.89 5.80
C VAL A 205 4.42 -9.69 4.75
N ARG A 206 5.11 -10.78 5.15
CA ARG A 206 5.80 -11.68 4.21
C ARG A 206 4.85 -12.33 3.22
N SER A 207 3.64 -12.70 3.63
CA SER A 207 2.64 -13.31 2.74
C SER A 207 2.19 -12.37 1.61
N PHE A 208 2.36 -11.06 1.74
CA PHE A 208 2.06 -10.10 0.66
C PHE A 208 3.02 -10.24 -0.54
N PHE A 209 4.17 -10.87 -0.33
CA PHE A 209 5.16 -11.16 -1.36
C PHE A 209 4.99 -12.57 -1.95
N THR A 210 4.00 -13.36 -1.53
CA THR A 210 3.80 -14.73 -2.05
C THR A 210 2.69 -14.83 -3.09
N MET A 211 2.10 -13.70 -3.50
CA MET A 211 1.04 -13.67 -4.52
C MET A 211 1.66 -13.80 -5.91
N PRO A 212 0.95 -14.35 -6.92
CA PRO A 212 1.51 -14.58 -8.24
C PRO A 212 2.17 -13.34 -8.86
N GLU A 213 1.58 -12.16 -8.67
CA GLU A 213 2.05 -10.88 -9.21
C GLU A 213 3.22 -10.28 -8.43
N THR A 214 3.42 -10.67 -7.17
CA THR A 214 4.42 -10.11 -6.26
C THR A 214 5.52 -11.09 -5.85
N ALA A 215 5.38 -12.37 -6.22
CA ALA A 215 6.31 -13.46 -5.93
C ALA A 215 7.73 -13.18 -6.41
N TYR A 216 7.89 -12.41 -7.48
CA TYR A 216 9.19 -11.98 -7.99
C TYR A 216 10.01 -11.22 -6.92
N ALA A 217 9.33 -10.55 -5.97
CA ALA A 217 9.94 -9.74 -4.92
C ALA A 217 10.17 -10.50 -3.59
N ALA A 218 9.75 -11.76 -3.49
CA ALA A 218 9.97 -12.58 -2.29
C ALA A 218 11.45 -12.88 -2.03
N ILE A 219 11.78 -13.15 -0.76
CA ILE A 219 13.09 -13.71 -0.40
C ILE A 219 13.10 -15.17 -0.87
N GLN A 220 14.12 -15.53 -1.64
CA GLN A 220 14.41 -16.92 -1.98
C GLN A 220 15.20 -17.58 -0.86
#